data_AF-F9S7V3-F1
#
_entry.id   AF-F9S7V3-F1
#
_cell.length_a   1.000
_cell.length_b   1.000
_cell.length_c   1.000
_cell.angle_alpha   90.00
_cell.angle_beta   90.00
_cell.angle_gamma   90.00
#
_symmetry.space_group_name_H-M   'P 1'
#
loop_
_entity.id
_entity.type
_entity.pdbx_description
1 polymer ?
#
loop_
_entity_poly.entity_id
_entity_poly.type
_entity_poly.pdbx_seq_one_letter_code
_entity_poly.pdbx_strand_id
1 'polypeptide(L)'
;MKYHEMTKNYIFREFECHLSVKEAAELCFKSVRNVTEWDKGKLIPNECKRLMRMHRRLELSSNKEWQGFKMENSKLRIPTGDLVSPQQILTGLALIEINSELEIKTSTQLLKLSRAISTVKTK
;
A
#
# COMPACT_ATOMS: atom_id res chain seq x y z
N MET A 1 7.18 20.96 32.91
CA MET A 1 7.05 20.27 31.61
C MET A 1 7.14 21.32 30.51
N LYS A 2 8.13 21.24 29.61
CA LYS A 2 8.17 22.13 28.43
C LYS A 2 7.06 21.67 27.49
N TYR A 3 5.95 22.39 27.49
CA TYR A 3 4.93 22.27 26.45
C TYR A 3 5.63 22.57 25.12
N HIS A 4 6.02 21.53 24.38
CA HIS A 4 6.29 21.72 22.96
C HIS A 4 4.96 22.19 22.38
N GLU A 5 4.94 23.38 21.79
CA GLU A 5 3.81 23.79 20.96
C GLU A 5 3.61 22.69 19.93
N MET A 6 2.53 21.92 20.11
CA MET A 6 2.17 20.78 19.27
C MET A 6 1.72 21.32 17.91
N THR A 7 2.67 21.79 17.11
CA THR A 7 2.36 22.29 15.78
C THR A 7 1.90 21.14 14.90
N LYS A 8 1.07 21.44 13.90
CA LYS A 8 0.59 20.44 12.94
C LYS A 8 1.74 19.67 12.27
N ASN A 9 2.89 20.32 12.09
CA ASN A 9 4.08 19.72 11.49
C ASN A 9 4.78 18.72 12.42
N TYR A 10 4.88 19.05 13.72
CA TYR A 10 5.39 18.11 14.72
C TYR A 10 4.49 16.86 14.79
N ILE A 11 3.17 17.06 14.80
CA ILE A 11 2.19 15.96 14.77
C ILE A 11 2.37 15.12 13.50
N PHE A 12 2.47 15.77 12.35
CA PHE A 12 2.68 15.10 11.06
C PHE A 12 3.96 14.24 11.04
N ARG A 13 5.09 14.77 11.50
CA ARG A 13 6.38 14.06 11.46
C ARG A 13 6.41 12.90 12.47
N GLU A 14 6.07 13.17 13.73
CA GLU A 14 6.25 12.24 14.84
C GLU A 14 5.10 11.23 14.95
N PHE A 15 3.86 11.66 14.73
CA PHE A 15 2.68 10.81 14.95
C PHE A 15 2.09 10.25 13.66
N GLU A 16 2.05 11.00 12.55
CA GLU A 16 1.56 10.45 11.28
C GLU A 16 2.65 9.69 10.53
N CYS A 17 3.87 10.25 10.47
CA CYS A 17 4.99 9.65 9.75
C CYS A 17 5.94 8.87 10.66
N HIS A 18 5.82 8.91 12.00
CA HIS A 18 6.71 8.18 12.91
C HIS A 18 8.22 8.37 12.62
N LEU A 19 8.63 9.52 12.08
CA LEU A 19 10.02 9.78 11.72
C LEU A 19 10.67 10.60 12.82
N SER A 20 11.89 10.24 13.23
CA SER A 20 12.69 11.13 14.08
C SER A 20 13.16 12.36 13.29
N VAL A 21 13.58 13.42 14.00
CA VAL A 21 14.11 14.65 13.36
C VAL A 21 15.31 14.33 12.45
N LYS A 22 16.16 13.38 12.85
CA LYS A 22 17.34 12.95 12.07
C LYS A 22 16.94 12.17 10.83
N GLU A 23 16.05 11.19 10.97
CA GLU A 23 15.54 10.40 9.84
C GLU A 23 14.85 11.30 8.81
N ALA A 24 14.02 12.25 9.27
CA ALA A 24 13.37 13.23 8.41
C ALA A 24 14.37 14.14 7.68
N ALA A 25 15.47 14.53 8.34
CA ALA A 25 16.51 15.37 7.76
C ALA A 25 17.27 14.63 6.65
N GLU A 26 17.66 13.39 6.90
CA GLU A 26 18.31 12.50 5.92
C GLU A 26 17.39 12.25 4.72
N LEU A 27 16.13 11.89 4.98
CA LEU A 27 15.15 11.57 3.94
C LEU A 27 14.85 12.77 3.02
N CYS A 28 14.81 13.97 3.58
CA CYS A 28 14.48 15.18 2.83
C CYS A 28 15.73 15.92 2.31
N PHE A 29 16.94 15.36 2.50
CA PHE A 29 18.21 16.00 2.17
C PHE A 29 18.33 17.43 2.75
N LYS A 30 17.91 17.61 4.01
CA LYS A 30 17.97 18.89 4.75
C LYS A 30 18.76 18.76 6.04
N SER A 31 19.10 19.89 6.66
CA SER A 31 19.73 19.90 7.97
C SER A 31 18.72 19.60 9.08
N VAL A 32 19.20 19.02 10.18
CA VAL A 32 18.41 18.80 11.41
C VAL A 32 17.77 20.12 11.89
N ARG A 33 18.47 21.24 11.72
CA ARG A 33 17.95 22.57 12.06
C ARG A 33 16.69 22.91 11.26
N ASN A 34 16.71 22.69 9.95
CA ASN A 34 15.54 22.96 9.11
C ASN A 34 14.31 22.13 9.53
N VAL A 35 14.53 20.85 9.88
CA VAL A 35 13.45 19.98 10.38
C VAL A 35 12.92 20.45 11.74
N THR A 36 13.80 20.84 12.67
CA THR A 36 13.36 21.42 13.95
C THR A 36 12.60 22.74 13.78
N GLU A 37 12.89 23.53 12.74
CA GLU A 37 12.13 24.73 12.45
C GLU A 37 10.76 24.43 11.84
N TRP A 38 10.66 23.36 11.05
CA TRP A 38 9.37 22.86 10.57
C TRP A 38 8.47 22.43 11.73
N ASP A 39 9.02 21.72 12.71
CA ASP A 39 8.32 21.32 13.93
C ASP A 39 7.92 22.53 14.81
N LYS A 40 8.58 23.68 14.65
CA LYS A 40 8.19 24.96 15.27
C LYS A 40 7.12 25.72 14.48
N GLY A 41 6.64 25.15 13.37
CA GLY A 41 5.55 25.72 12.57
C GLY A 41 5.95 26.33 11.24
N LYS A 42 7.24 26.31 10.85
CA LYS A 42 7.62 26.71 9.48
C LYS A 42 7.06 25.72 8.46
N LEU A 43 6.71 26.22 7.27
CA LEU A 43 6.16 25.37 6.20
C LEU A 43 7.15 24.28 5.79
N ILE A 44 6.70 23.02 5.83
CA ILE A 44 7.43 21.90 5.22
C ILE A 44 7.17 21.94 3.71
N PRO A 45 8.22 21.92 2.86
CA PRO A 45 8.07 21.79 1.41
C PRO A 45 7.22 20.59 1.01
N ASN A 46 6.42 20.72 -0.04
CA ASN A 46 5.47 19.67 -0.46
C ASN A 46 6.20 18.37 -0.85
N GLU A 47 7.39 18.50 -1.45
CA GLU A 47 8.26 17.39 -1.82
C GLU A 47 8.72 16.62 -0.57
N CYS A 48 9.09 17.34 0.49
CA CYS A 48 9.51 16.75 1.76
C CYS A 48 8.34 16.04 2.46
N LYS A 49 7.15 16.64 2.48
CA LYS A 49 5.93 15.97 2.99
C LYS A 49 5.63 14.68 2.24
N ARG A 50 5.79 14.68 0.92
CA ARG A 50 5.57 13.49 0.08
C ARG A 50 6.60 12.40 0.37
N LEU A 51 7.88 12.75 0.45
CA LEU A 51 8.95 11.80 0.80
C LEU A 51 8.71 11.15 2.16
N MET A 52 8.32 11.94 3.17
CA MET A 52 8.00 11.43 4.51
C MET A 52 6.85 10.41 4.48
N ARG A 53 5.80 10.65 3.68
CA ARG A 53 4.68 9.71 3.50
C ARG A 53 5.10 8.44 2.76
N MET A 54 5.86 8.58 1.67
CA MET A 54 6.34 7.46 0.87
C MET A 54 7.27 6.54 1.66
N HIS A 55 8.20 7.10 2.45
CA HIS A 55 9.14 6.33 3.27
C HIS A 55 8.42 5.39 4.23
N ARG A 56 7.27 5.82 4.76
CA ARG A 56 6.46 5.04 5.70
C ARG A 56 5.39 4.21 5.01
N ARG A 57 5.47 4.07 3.68
CA ARG A 57 4.52 3.32 2.83
C ARG A 57 3.07 3.81 2.94
N LEU A 58 2.87 5.06 3.39
CA LEU A 58 1.54 5.66 3.46
C LEU A 58 0.99 5.98 2.06
N GLU A 59 1.88 6.06 1.06
CA GLU A 59 1.55 6.16 -0.37
C GLU A 59 2.31 5.04 -1.11
N LEU A 60 1.62 4.27 -1.95
CA LEU A 60 2.19 3.12 -2.66
C LEU A 60 2.83 3.47 -4.00
N SER A 61 2.29 4.47 -4.69
CA SER A 61 2.80 4.96 -5.98
C SER A 61 2.34 6.38 -6.24
N SER A 62 3.05 7.08 -7.11
CA SER A 62 2.70 8.42 -7.61
C SER A 62 1.63 8.43 -8.68
N ASN A 63 1.28 7.27 -9.25
CA ASN A 63 0.31 7.16 -10.34
C ASN A 63 -1.13 7.33 -9.85
N LYS A 64 -2.00 7.90 -10.71
CA LYS A 64 -3.41 8.15 -10.38
C LYS A 64 -4.18 6.87 -10.04
N GLU A 65 -3.80 5.73 -10.62
CA GLU A 65 -4.40 4.42 -10.34
C GLU A 65 -4.25 3.98 -8.88
N TRP A 66 -3.20 4.45 -8.20
CA TRP A 66 -2.95 4.14 -6.80
C TRP A 66 -3.56 5.17 -5.84
N GLN A 67 -4.31 6.14 -6.36
CA GLN A 67 -4.98 7.14 -5.54
C GLN A 67 -6.03 6.45 -4.64
N GLY A 68 -5.95 6.73 -3.33
CA GLY A 68 -6.83 6.11 -2.33
C GLY A 68 -6.31 4.78 -1.78
N PHE A 69 -5.25 4.21 -2.36
CA PHE A 69 -4.58 3.05 -1.79
C PHE A 69 -3.51 3.48 -0.77
N LYS A 70 -3.49 2.82 0.39
CA LYS A 70 -2.56 3.15 1.49
C LYS A 70 -2.22 1.90 2.29
N MET A 71 -0.99 1.77 2.79
CA MET A 71 -0.70 0.75 3.80
C MET A 71 -1.14 1.22 5.18
N GLU A 72 -1.90 0.38 5.88
CA GLU A 72 -2.36 0.62 7.25
C GLU A 72 -2.28 -0.68 8.03
N ASN A 73 -1.54 -0.70 9.16
CA ASN A 73 -1.43 -1.85 10.06
C ASN A 73 -1.12 -3.18 9.35
N SER A 74 -0.14 -3.18 8.44
CA SER A 74 0.28 -4.34 7.63
C SER A 74 -0.78 -4.86 6.65
N LYS A 75 -1.86 -4.11 6.40
CA LYS A 75 -2.89 -4.38 5.39
C LYS A 75 -2.93 -3.26 4.36
N LEU A 76 -3.46 -3.58 3.18
CA LEU A 76 -3.68 -2.62 2.11
C LEU A 76 -5.08 -2.01 2.27
N ARG A 77 -5.17 -0.72 2.61
CA ARG A 77 -6.41 0.04 2.50
C ARG A 77 -6.69 0.31 1.03
N ILE A 78 -7.87 -0.08 0.57
CA ILE A 78 -8.37 0.22 -0.78
C ILE A 78 -9.22 1.50 -0.78
N PRO A 79 -9.50 2.12 -1.96
CA PRO A 79 -10.23 3.39 -2.04
C PRO A 79 -11.64 3.36 -1.44
N THR A 80 -12.26 2.19 -1.32
CA THR A 80 -13.56 2.01 -0.64
C THR A 80 -13.45 2.13 0.89
N GLY A 81 -12.24 2.08 1.44
CA GLY A 81 -11.95 2.15 2.88
C GLY A 81 -11.64 0.80 3.52
N ASP A 82 -11.90 -0.30 2.83
CA ASP A 82 -11.67 -1.65 3.36
C ASP A 82 -10.18 -1.98 3.48
N LEU A 83 -9.85 -2.90 4.37
CA LEU A 83 -8.49 -3.38 4.62
C LEU A 83 -8.31 -4.79 4.07
N VAL A 84 -7.43 -4.93 3.08
CA VAL A 84 -7.16 -6.18 2.38
C VAL A 84 -5.85 -6.79 2.89
N SER A 85 -5.88 -8.07 3.30
CA SER A 85 -4.68 -8.81 3.68
C SER A 85 -3.90 -9.29 2.45
N PRO A 86 -2.60 -9.59 2.59
CA PRO A 86 -1.81 -10.17 1.50
C PRO A 86 -2.45 -11.44 0.88
N GLN A 87 -3.04 -12.30 1.71
CA GLN A 87 -3.73 -13.51 1.25
C GLN A 87 -4.97 -13.18 0.41
N GLN A 88 -5.75 -12.18 0.80
CA GLN A 88 -6.91 -11.75 0.02
C GLN A 88 -6.51 -11.18 -1.34
N ILE A 89 -5.36 -10.49 -1.43
CA ILE A 89 -4.79 -10.04 -2.71
C ILE A 89 -4.45 -11.23 -3.59
N LEU A 90 -3.76 -12.25 -3.03
CA LEU A 90 -3.41 -13.47 -3.75
C LEU A 90 -4.66 -14.23 -4.23
N THR A 91 -5.69 -14.34 -3.39
CA THR A 91 -6.97 -14.96 -3.78
C THR A 91 -7.64 -14.19 -4.91
N GLY A 92 -7.67 -12.86 -4.84
CA GLY A 92 -8.21 -12.02 -5.92
C GLY A 92 -7.48 -12.24 -7.25
N LEU A 93 -6.14 -12.30 -7.23
CA LEU A 93 -5.34 -12.57 -8.41
C LEU A 93 -5.65 -13.96 -8.99
N ALA A 94 -5.68 -14.99 -8.15
CA ALA A 94 -5.99 -16.36 -8.56
C ALA A 94 -7.40 -16.46 -9.17
N LEU A 95 -8.40 -15.77 -8.62
CA LEU A 95 -9.76 -15.76 -9.17
C LEU A 95 -9.82 -15.08 -10.55
N ILE A 96 -9.05 -14.00 -10.75
CA ILE A 96 -8.95 -13.33 -12.05
C ILE A 96 -8.28 -14.25 -13.08
N GLU A 97 -7.23 -14.97 -12.69
CA GLU A 97 -6.55 -15.94 -13.54
C GLU A 97 -7.46 -17.12 -13.92
N ILE A 98 -8.17 -17.71 -12.95
CA ILE A 98 -9.13 -18.81 -13.16
C ILE A 98 -10.24 -18.42 -14.13
N ASN A 99 -10.69 -17.16 -14.07
CA ASN A 99 -11.73 -16.65 -14.95
C ASN A 99 -11.20 -16.25 -16.34
N SER A 100 -9.95 -16.56 -16.66
CA SER A 100 -9.41 -16.37 -18.00
C SER A 100 -10.09 -17.30 -19.01
N GLU A 101 -10.40 -16.76 -20.19
CA GLU A 101 -11.10 -17.50 -21.25
C GLU A 101 -10.34 -18.77 -21.67
N LEU A 102 -9.01 -18.73 -21.58
CA LEU A 102 -8.13 -19.87 -21.82
C LEU A 102 -8.38 -20.97 -20.79
N GLU A 103 -8.40 -20.64 -19.50
CA GLU A 103 -8.59 -21.63 -18.43
C GLU A 103 -9.99 -22.25 -18.45
N ILE A 104 -11.00 -21.46 -18.80
CA ILE A 104 -12.37 -21.95 -19.02
C ILE A 104 -12.39 -22.96 -20.18
N LYS A 105 -11.75 -22.65 -21.32
CA LYS A 105 -11.67 -23.55 -22.48
C LYS A 105 -10.95 -24.85 -22.16
N THR A 106 -9.77 -24.78 -21.54
CA THR A 106 -9.00 -25.98 -21.16
C THR A 106 -9.72 -26.82 -20.12
N SER A 107 -10.31 -26.19 -19.09
CA SER A 107 -11.08 -26.91 -18.05
C SER A 107 -12.30 -27.62 -18.65
N THR A 108 -13.01 -26.95 -19.57
CA THR A 108 -14.15 -27.55 -20.27
C THR A 108 -13.72 -28.77 -21.08
N GLN A 109 -12.58 -28.68 -21.77
CA GLN A 109 -12.05 -29.76 -22.60
C GLN A 109 -11.54 -30.94 -21.75
N LEU A 110 -10.86 -30.66 -20.63
CA LEU A 110 -10.43 -31.68 -19.66
C LEU A 110 -11.63 -32.42 -19.05
N LEU A 111 -12.69 -31.71 -18.68
CA LEU A 111 -13.90 -32.34 -18.17
C LEU A 111 -14.59 -33.23 -19.21
N LYS A 112 -14.64 -32.80 -20.48
CA LYS A 112 -15.17 -33.63 -21.58
C LYS A 112 -14.36 -34.92 -21.75
N LEU A 113 -13.04 -34.82 -21.78
CA LEU A 113 -12.14 -35.97 -21.91
C LEU A 113 -12.24 -36.91 -20.71
N SER A 114 -12.23 -36.36 -19.49
CA SER A 114 -12.37 -37.14 -18.25
C SER A 114 -13.68 -37.94 -18.22
N ARG A 115 -14.80 -37.31 -18.64
CA ARG A 115 -16.10 -37.99 -18.78
C ARG A 115 -16.06 -39.11 -19.82
N ALA A 116 -15.43 -38.87 -20.98
CA ALA A 116 -15.29 -39.88 -22.02
C ALA A 116 -14.45 -41.08 -21.56
N ILE A 117 -13.33 -40.83 -20.89
CA ILE A 117 -12.47 -41.88 -20.31
C ILE A 117 -13.24 -42.69 -19.26
N SER A 118 -13.98 -42.01 -18.38
CA SER A 118 -14.87 -42.65 -17.41
C SER A 118 -15.84 -43.62 -18.09
N THR A 119 -16.53 -43.17 -19.15
CA THR A 119 -17.48 -44.02 -19.89
C THR A 119 -16.83 -45.21 -20.59
N VAL A 120 -15.58 -45.07 -21.06
CA VAL A 120 -14.82 -46.19 -21.65
C VAL A 120 -14.39 -47.19 -20.57
N LYS A 121 -14.01 -46.72 -19.37
CA LYS A 121 -13.54 -47.59 -18.28
C LYS A 121 -14.68 -48.36 -17.59
N THR A 122 -15.90 -47.84 -17.64
CA THR A 122 -17.10 -48.50 -17.07
C THR A 122 -17.78 -49.48 -18.03
N LYS A 123 -17.27 -49.65 -19.25
CA LYS A 123 -17.65 -50.71 -20.20
C LYS A 123 -16.71 -51.88 -20.10
#